data_AF-A0A7Z9TFR5-F1
#
_entry.id   AF-A0A7Z9TFR5-F1
#
_cell.length_a   1.000
_cell.length_b   1.000
_cell.length_c   1.000
_cell.angle_alpha   90.00
_cell.angle_beta   90.00
_cell.angle_gamma   90.00
#
_symmetry.space_group_name_H-M   'P 1'
#
loop_
_entity.id
_entity.type
_entity.pdbx_description
1 polymer ?
#
loop_
_entity_poly.entity_id
_entity_poly.type
_entity_poly.pdbx_seq_one_letter_code
_entity_poly.pdbx_strand_id
1 'polypeptide(L)'
;MKKVSFLFILLVLAFFTGCKEVPLYFRSVQPRNGTQFNGDLSQYLINNYPKTLSSYDNHSLLLDVLNDTLTGIEINRHQNNAEMKLGFFNGLIWSEEFDLSDSSFMKLWFDKEIDNYVILEKENIACFNYENDKGYFEIDMILERNRIDGNLIVHDRPFSVGKENPLKDFDGLISYKRNIFDLAVVDINDTLKTYSTDPSYMGFRWLLNQVSDDGDFPFKYLYAAKLLNAFENRIKADSNKYMDIKEFLNF
;
A
#
# COMPACT_ATOMS: atom_id res chain seq x y z
N MET A 1 -12.06 -5.68 -30.91
CA MET A 1 -11.24 -6.21 -29.80
C MET A 1 -11.12 -5.11 -28.75
N LYS A 2 -11.47 -5.39 -27.49
CA LYS A 2 -11.21 -4.45 -26.40
C LYS A 2 -9.75 -4.61 -26.01
N LYS A 3 -8.97 -3.54 -26.16
CA LYS A 3 -7.58 -3.51 -25.71
C LYS A 3 -7.55 -3.48 -24.18
N VAL A 4 -6.50 -4.06 -23.60
CA VAL A 4 -6.30 -4.08 -22.14
C VAL A 4 -6.08 -2.67 -21.65
N SER A 5 -6.99 -2.14 -20.83
CA SER A 5 -6.78 -0.86 -20.15
C SER A 5 -6.13 -1.12 -18.79
N PHE A 6 -4.82 -0.87 -18.66
CA PHE A 6 -4.14 -0.91 -17.35
C PHE A 6 -4.66 0.16 -16.39
N LEU A 7 -5.49 1.08 -16.89
CA LEU A 7 -6.24 2.07 -16.13
C LEU A 7 -7.07 1.47 -14.98
N PHE A 8 -7.45 0.18 -15.03
CA PHE A 8 -8.16 -0.51 -13.94
C PHE A 8 -7.29 -0.71 -12.68
N ILE A 9 -5.98 -0.88 -12.83
CA ILE A 9 -5.02 -0.96 -11.71
C ILE A 9 -4.77 0.44 -11.12
N LEU A 10 -4.76 1.45 -11.99
CA LEU A 10 -4.85 2.86 -11.59
C LEU A 10 -6.16 3.18 -10.88
N LEU A 11 -7.25 2.45 -11.16
CA LEU A 11 -8.55 2.60 -10.51
C LEU A 11 -8.58 1.91 -9.15
N VAL A 12 -7.95 0.73 -9.03
CA VAL A 12 -7.61 0.12 -7.74
C VAL A 12 -6.81 1.13 -6.93
N LEU A 13 -5.74 1.73 -7.50
CA LEU A 13 -4.95 2.84 -6.93
C LEU A 13 -5.75 4.15 -6.71
N ALA A 14 -6.80 4.43 -7.48
CA ALA A 14 -7.62 5.63 -7.34
C ALA A 14 -8.68 5.48 -6.23
N PHE A 15 -9.13 4.25 -5.95
CA PHE A 15 -9.85 3.93 -4.73
C PHE A 15 -9.01 4.22 -3.46
N PHE A 16 -7.68 4.42 -3.57
CA PHE A 16 -6.77 4.77 -2.47
C PHE A 16 -6.92 6.24 -1.98
N THR A 17 -7.81 7.03 -2.58
CA THR A 17 -7.91 8.48 -2.25
C THR A 17 -9.33 8.94 -2.01
N GLY A 18 -10.21 8.08 -1.48
CA GLY A 18 -11.50 8.53 -0.99
C GLY A 18 -11.31 9.53 0.16
N CYS A 19 -11.22 10.83 -0.13
CA CYS A 19 -11.24 12.00 0.78
C CYS A 19 -10.40 11.97 2.08
N LYS A 20 -9.64 10.90 2.38
CA LYS A 20 -8.83 10.71 3.59
C LYS A 20 -7.55 11.49 3.47
N GLU A 21 -7.61 12.74 3.88
CA GLU A 21 -6.50 13.69 3.73
C GLU A 21 -6.08 14.33 5.06
N VAL A 22 -6.89 14.17 6.11
CA VAL A 22 -6.59 14.72 7.44
C VAL A 22 -6.25 13.57 8.40
N PRO A 23 -4.99 13.45 8.85
CA PRO A 23 -4.60 12.42 9.79
C PRO A 23 -5.00 12.77 11.22
N LEU A 24 -5.16 11.73 12.03
CA LEU A 24 -5.08 11.80 13.48
C LEU A 24 -3.61 11.87 13.87
N TYR A 25 -3.23 12.94 14.58
CA TYR A 25 -1.84 13.12 15.00
C TYR A 25 -1.55 12.38 16.30
N PHE A 26 -0.34 11.85 16.43
CA PHE A 26 0.16 11.20 17.63
C PHE A 26 1.20 12.09 18.31
N ARG A 27 1.11 12.24 19.63
CA ARG A 27 2.10 13.01 20.41
C ARG A 27 3.38 12.24 20.68
N SER A 28 3.40 10.94 20.39
CA SER A 28 4.57 10.08 20.52
C SER A 28 4.57 9.03 19.41
N VAL A 29 5.77 8.53 19.08
CA VAL A 29 5.97 7.46 18.08
C VAL A 29 5.17 6.21 18.48
N GLN A 30 4.48 5.62 17.50
CA GLN A 30 3.66 4.42 17.67
C GLN A 30 4.23 3.20 16.96
N PRO A 31 3.91 1.98 17.42
CA PRO A 31 3.16 1.69 18.62
C PRO A 31 4.01 1.96 19.87
N ARG A 32 3.40 2.50 20.93
CA ARG A 32 4.10 2.68 22.22
C ARG A 32 4.77 1.39 22.70
N ASN A 33 5.99 1.53 23.20
CA ASN A 33 6.88 0.43 23.62
C ASN A 33 7.14 -0.59 22.50
N GLY A 34 7.12 -0.16 21.24
CA GLY A 34 7.64 -0.93 20.11
C GLY A 34 9.15 -0.90 20.06
N THR A 35 9.75 -1.83 19.33
CA THR A 35 11.17 -1.88 19.05
C THR A 35 11.45 -1.22 17.71
N GLN A 36 12.51 -0.42 17.61
CA GLN A 36 12.90 0.18 16.33
C GLN A 36 13.33 -0.90 15.34
N PHE A 37 12.81 -0.82 14.11
CA PHE A 37 13.26 -1.65 13.01
C PHE A 37 14.66 -1.22 12.58
N ASN A 38 15.60 -2.17 12.56
CA ASN A 38 17.01 -1.93 12.22
C ASN A 38 17.46 -2.76 11.00
N GLY A 39 16.52 -3.26 10.20
CA GLY A 39 16.82 -4.07 9.01
C GLY A 39 16.88 -3.26 7.71
N ASP A 40 17.24 -3.94 6.62
CA ASP A 40 17.03 -3.41 5.27
C ASP A 40 15.55 -3.59 4.90
N LEU A 41 14.83 -2.47 4.82
CA LEU A 41 13.40 -2.48 4.51
C LEU A 41 13.12 -2.98 3.09
N SER A 42 13.99 -2.69 2.12
CA SER A 42 13.83 -3.18 0.75
C SER A 42 13.88 -4.70 0.73
N GLN A 43 14.88 -5.28 1.40
CA GLN A 43 14.97 -6.73 1.55
C GLN A 43 13.80 -7.30 2.34
N TYR A 44 13.36 -6.63 3.41
CA TYR A 44 12.18 -7.06 4.17
C TYR A 44 10.95 -7.16 3.27
N LEU A 45 10.66 -6.14 2.46
CA LEU A 45 9.53 -6.13 1.53
C LEU A 45 9.67 -7.21 0.45
N ILE A 46 10.84 -7.31 -0.19
CA ILE A 46 11.12 -8.31 -1.23
C ILE A 46 10.88 -9.73 -0.71
N ASN A 47 11.33 -10.03 0.51
CA ASN A 47 11.18 -11.36 1.10
C ASN A 47 9.73 -11.71 1.44
N ASN A 48 8.87 -10.70 1.62
CA ASN A 48 7.44 -10.89 1.87
C ASN A 48 6.58 -10.89 0.59
N TYR A 49 7.15 -10.62 -0.59
CA TYR A 49 6.43 -10.85 -1.84
C TYR A 49 6.22 -12.35 -2.09
N PRO A 50 5.05 -12.73 -2.63
CA PRO A 50 4.77 -14.12 -2.97
C PRO A 50 5.82 -14.65 -3.95
N LYS A 51 6.20 -15.92 -3.80
CA LYS A 51 7.09 -16.59 -4.75
C LYS A 51 6.42 -16.77 -6.12
N THR A 52 5.12 -17.01 -6.12
CA THR A 52 4.31 -17.19 -7.32
C THR A 52 3.00 -16.45 -7.17
N LEU A 53 2.57 -15.78 -8.23
CA LEU A 53 1.25 -15.19 -8.37
C LEU A 53 0.76 -15.48 -9.78
N SER A 54 -0.44 -16.01 -9.94
CA SER A 54 -0.96 -16.41 -11.24
C SER A 54 -2.44 -16.06 -11.37
N SER A 55 -2.87 -15.70 -12.57
CA SER A 55 -4.30 -15.54 -12.90
C SER A 55 -5.02 -16.89 -13.08
N TYR A 56 -4.31 -18.01 -13.10
CA TYR A 56 -4.90 -19.35 -13.17
C TYR A 56 -5.39 -19.87 -11.80
N ASP A 57 -5.10 -19.15 -10.72
CA ASP A 57 -5.69 -19.39 -9.41
C ASP A 57 -7.06 -18.69 -9.32
N ASN A 58 -8.11 -19.45 -9.01
CA ASN A 58 -9.49 -18.98 -8.92
C ASN A 58 -9.73 -17.91 -7.84
N HIS A 59 -8.74 -17.65 -6.97
CA HIS A 59 -8.81 -16.61 -5.94
C HIS A 59 -7.82 -15.45 -6.20
N SER A 60 -7.27 -15.39 -7.41
CA SER A 60 -6.32 -14.35 -7.81
C SER A 60 -7.02 -13.12 -8.38
N LEU A 61 -6.71 -11.95 -7.84
CA LEU A 61 -7.13 -10.67 -8.43
C LEU A 61 -6.49 -10.41 -9.80
N LEU A 62 -5.46 -11.16 -10.19
CA LEU A 62 -4.94 -11.10 -11.56
C LEU A 62 -5.98 -11.55 -12.58
N LEU A 63 -6.94 -12.39 -12.17
CA LEU A 63 -8.06 -12.81 -13.00
C LEU A 63 -8.91 -11.62 -13.46
N ASP A 64 -9.12 -10.63 -12.57
CA ASP A 64 -9.93 -9.45 -12.85
C ASP A 64 -9.27 -8.49 -13.86
N VAL A 65 -7.96 -8.62 -14.06
CA VAL A 65 -7.19 -7.84 -15.05
C VAL A 65 -7.28 -8.47 -16.45
N LEU A 66 -7.65 -9.75 -16.55
CA LEU A 66 -7.76 -10.45 -17.83
C LEU A 66 -8.92 -9.93 -18.68
N ASN A 67 -8.81 -10.11 -19.99
CA ASN A 67 -9.88 -9.81 -20.94
C ASN A 67 -9.72 -10.63 -22.23
N ASP A 68 -10.52 -10.31 -23.25
CA ASP A 68 -10.49 -10.98 -24.56
C ASP A 68 -9.10 -10.96 -25.25
N THR A 69 -8.21 -10.06 -24.83
CA THR A 69 -6.88 -9.88 -25.39
C THR A 69 -5.78 -10.50 -24.51
N LEU A 70 -5.76 -10.17 -23.21
CA LEU A 70 -4.83 -10.72 -22.21
C LEU A 70 -5.50 -11.88 -21.48
N THR A 71 -5.04 -13.09 -21.77
CA THR A 71 -5.67 -14.34 -21.33
C THR A 71 -4.95 -14.99 -20.15
N GLY A 72 -3.77 -14.51 -19.76
CA GLY A 72 -3.06 -15.02 -18.59
C GLY A 72 -1.96 -14.10 -18.10
N ILE A 73 -1.73 -14.10 -16.78
CA ILE A 73 -0.62 -13.43 -16.12
C ILE A 73 0.00 -14.41 -15.12
N GLU A 74 1.31 -14.59 -15.18
CA GLU A 74 2.07 -15.29 -14.15
C GLU A 74 3.27 -14.45 -13.71
N ILE A 75 3.51 -14.39 -12.41
CA ILE A 75 4.64 -13.71 -11.80
C ILE A 75 5.37 -14.72 -10.93
N ASN A 76 6.66 -14.92 -11.21
CA ASN A 76 7.53 -15.80 -10.46
C ASN A 76 8.70 -15.00 -9.88
N ARG A 77 8.82 -14.98 -8.55
CA ARG A 77 9.90 -14.31 -7.84
C ARG A 77 11.05 -15.27 -7.58
N HIS A 78 12.24 -14.88 -8.02
CA HIS A 78 13.50 -15.55 -7.76
C HIS A 78 14.44 -14.59 -7.02
N GLN A 79 14.48 -14.70 -5.68
CA GLN A 79 15.24 -13.78 -4.82
C GLN A 79 14.82 -12.32 -5.05
N ASN A 80 15.72 -11.52 -5.62
CA ASN A 80 15.53 -10.10 -5.92
C ASN A 80 14.98 -9.86 -7.34
N ASN A 81 14.74 -10.91 -8.13
CA ASN A 81 14.20 -10.77 -9.48
C ASN A 81 12.77 -11.28 -9.53
N ALA A 82 11.97 -10.73 -10.44
CA ALA A 82 10.64 -11.20 -10.77
C ALA A 82 10.52 -11.40 -12.28
N GLU A 83 10.13 -12.60 -12.70
CA GLU A 83 9.74 -12.89 -14.07
C GLU A 83 8.21 -12.76 -14.19
N MET A 84 7.74 -11.87 -15.07
CA MET A 84 6.33 -11.73 -15.40
C MET A 84 6.06 -12.24 -16.81
N LYS A 85 5.15 -13.21 -16.93
CA LYS A 85 4.67 -13.78 -18.19
C LYS A 85 3.25 -13.33 -18.47
N LEU A 86 3.01 -12.88 -19.69
CA LEU A 86 1.71 -12.46 -20.19
C LEU A 86 1.31 -13.34 -21.37
N GLY A 87 0.18 -14.01 -21.27
CA GLY A 87 -0.42 -14.80 -22.35
C GLY A 87 -1.48 -13.99 -23.08
N PHE A 88 -1.45 -14.03 -24.41
CA PHE A 88 -2.42 -13.34 -25.28
C PHE A 88 -3.29 -14.32 -26.06
N PHE A 89 -4.47 -13.86 -26.48
CA PHE A 89 -5.49 -14.67 -27.18
C PHE A 89 -5.01 -15.36 -28.46
N ASN A 90 -3.97 -14.81 -29.12
CA ASN A 90 -3.38 -15.36 -30.34
C ASN A 90 -2.30 -16.41 -30.07
N GLY A 91 -2.10 -16.82 -28.81
CA GLY A 91 -1.08 -17.77 -28.38
C GLY A 91 0.30 -17.16 -28.14
N LEU A 92 0.46 -15.84 -28.32
CA LEU A 92 1.70 -15.15 -27.98
C LEU A 92 1.91 -15.16 -26.46
N ILE A 93 3.14 -15.42 -26.03
CA ILE A 93 3.58 -15.31 -24.64
C ILE A 93 4.72 -14.30 -24.58
N TRP A 94 4.53 -13.25 -23.80
CA TRP A 94 5.57 -12.26 -23.53
C TRP A 94 6.16 -12.49 -22.14
N SER A 95 7.48 -12.43 -21.99
CA SER A 95 8.15 -12.54 -20.69
C SER A 95 9.03 -11.31 -20.42
N GLU A 96 8.96 -10.78 -19.21
CA GLU A 96 9.83 -9.70 -18.73
C GLU A 96 10.42 -10.02 -17.36
N GLU A 97 11.68 -9.65 -17.18
CA GLU A 97 12.35 -9.73 -15.88
C GLU A 97 12.49 -8.33 -15.26
N PHE A 98 12.20 -8.25 -13.97
CA PHE A 98 12.30 -7.03 -13.16
C PHE A 98 13.27 -7.26 -12.01
N ASP A 99 14.20 -6.32 -11.84
CA ASP A 99 15.03 -6.23 -10.64
C ASP A 99 14.24 -5.51 -9.54
N LEU A 100 13.86 -6.25 -8.51
CA LEU A 100 13.09 -5.75 -7.37
C LEU A 100 13.95 -4.91 -6.41
N SER A 101 15.27 -4.97 -6.53
CA SER A 101 16.18 -4.12 -5.78
C SER A 101 16.29 -2.71 -6.36
N ASP A 102 15.73 -2.48 -7.55
CA ASP A 102 15.62 -1.14 -8.12
C ASP A 102 14.77 -0.23 -7.22
N SER A 103 15.36 0.88 -6.79
CA SER A 103 14.74 1.89 -5.92
C SER A 103 13.38 2.41 -6.43
N SER A 104 13.10 2.31 -7.73
CA SER A 104 11.80 2.66 -8.31
C SER A 104 10.65 1.79 -7.77
N PHE A 105 10.91 0.53 -7.42
CA PHE A 105 9.94 -0.32 -6.72
C PHE A 105 9.70 0.19 -5.29
N MET A 106 10.69 0.81 -4.67
CA MET A 106 10.59 1.31 -3.30
C MET A 106 9.85 2.65 -3.19
N LYS A 107 10.04 3.56 -4.16
CA LYS A 107 9.48 4.91 -4.15
C LYS A 107 7.95 4.96 -4.17
N LEU A 108 7.28 3.93 -4.70
CA LEU A 108 5.81 3.86 -4.71
C LEU A 108 5.20 3.36 -3.39
N TRP A 109 5.99 3.00 -2.37
CA TRP A 109 5.45 2.60 -1.05
C TRP A 109 5.15 3.79 -0.15
N PHE A 110 5.79 4.92 -0.39
CA PHE A 110 5.78 6.04 0.53
C PHE A 110 5.69 7.33 -0.27
N ASP A 111 4.74 8.19 0.08
CA ASP A 111 4.67 9.54 -0.48
C ASP A 111 5.89 10.39 -0.07
N LYS A 112 6.62 9.94 0.95
CA LYS A 112 7.82 10.57 1.50
C LYS A 112 9.01 9.63 1.39
N GLU A 113 10.22 10.18 1.40
CA GLU A 113 11.41 9.34 1.39
C GLU A 113 11.46 8.44 2.63
N ILE A 114 11.84 7.18 2.41
CA ILE A 114 11.82 6.10 3.41
C ILE A 114 12.64 6.43 4.66
N ASP A 115 13.72 7.21 4.49
CA ASP A 115 14.63 7.63 5.55
C ASP A 115 14.00 8.65 6.51
N ASN A 116 12.85 9.24 6.15
CA ASN A 116 12.11 10.16 7.01
C ASN A 116 11.19 9.46 8.02
N TYR A 117 11.10 8.13 7.97
CA TYR A 117 10.21 7.36 8.85
C TYR A 117 10.97 6.77 10.04
N VAL A 118 10.36 6.91 11.23
CA VAL A 118 10.69 6.07 12.38
C VAL A 118 9.78 4.85 12.35
N ILE A 119 10.37 3.69 12.07
CA ILE A 119 9.63 2.43 11.99
C ILE A 119 9.72 1.71 13.33
N LEU A 120 8.57 1.52 13.98
CA LEU A 120 8.47 0.73 15.21
C LEU A 120 7.67 -0.55 14.98
N GLU A 121 8.23 -1.65 15.46
CA GLU A 121 7.64 -2.98 15.41
C GLU A 121 7.10 -3.38 16.78
N LYS A 122 5.92 -3.98 16.79
CA LYS A 122 5.37 -4.60 18.00
C LYS A 122 4.37 -5.68 17.65
N GLU A 123 4.57 -6.86 18.24
CA GLU A 123 3.81 -8.07 17.91
C GLU A 123 3.88 -8.38 16.41
N ASN A 124 2.76 -8.32 15.70
CA ASN A 124 2.66 -8.60 14.26
C ASN A 124 2.47 -7.33 13.42
N ILE A 125 2.71 -6.13 13.97
CA ILE A 125 2.63 -4.88 13.21
C ILE A 125 3.95 -4.11 13.17
N ALA A 126 4.20 -3.43 12.05
CA ALA A 126 5.23 -2.42 11.86
C ALA A 126 4.56 -1.11 11.45
N CYS A 127 4.77 -0.04 12.22
CA CYS A 127 4.17 1.28 11.96
C CYS A 127 5.22 2.25 11.43
N PHE A 128 4.86 2.97 10.36
CA PHE A 128 5.70 3.95 9.69
C PHE A 128 5.33 5.35 10.18
N ASN A 129 6.08 5.84 11.16
CA ASN A 129 5.81 7.13 11.79
C ASN A 129 6.58 8.23 11.08
N TYR A 130 5.88 9.27 10.67
CA TYR A 130 6.48 10.48 10.11
C TYR A 130 6.26 11.65 11.08
N GLU A 131 7.33 12.35 11.44
CA GLU A 131 7.24 13.54 12.29
C GLU A 131 7.05 14.79 11.43
N ASN A 132 6.06 15.61 11.78
CA ASN A 132 5.83 16.91 11.14
C ASN A 132 6.66 18.02 11.81
N ASP A 133 6.64 19.21 11.19
CA ASP A 133 7.34 20.41 11.67
C ASP A 133 6.91 20.91 13.06
N LYS A 134 5.75 20.45 13.54
CA LYS A 134 5.19 20.77 14.85
C LYS A 134 5.50 19.72 15.92
N GLY A 135 6.28 18.69 15.61
CA GLY A 135 6.66 17.63 16.54
C GLY A 135 5.55 16.62 16.84
N TYR A 136 4.53 16.54 15.96
CA TYR A 136 3.53 15.49 16.00
C TYR A 136 3.85 14.42 14.96
N PHE A 137 3.46 13.18 15.25
CA PHE A 137 3.64 12.04 14.38
C PHE A 137 2.35 11.72 13.63
N GLU A 138 2.46 11.39 12.36
CA GLU A 138 1.41 10.73 11.58
C GLU A 138 1.86 9.34 11.17
N ILE A 139 0.89 8.44 10.97
CA ILE A 139 1.16 7.05 10.57
C ILE A 139 0.66 6.89 9.14
N ASP A 140 1.60 6.94 8.21
CA ASP A 140 1.29 6.85 6.79
C ASP A 140 0.98 5.41 6.39
N MET A 141 1.61 4.44 7.05
CA MET A 141 1.43 3.02 6.72
C MET A 141 1.57 2.15 7.97
N ILE A 142 0.79 1.06 8.00
CA ILE A 142 1.05 -0.08 8.89
C ILE A 142 1.15 -1.35 8.07
N LEU A 143 2.21 -2.11 8.29
CA LEU A 143 2.30 -3.49 7.79
C LEU A 143 1.88 -4.43 8.91
N GLU A 144 0.81 -5.18 8.70
CA GLU A 144 0.31 -6.16 9.64
C GLU A 144 0.48 -7.58 9.10
N ARG A 145 1.22 -8.43 9.82
CA ARG A 145 1.34 -9.85 9.52
C ARG A 145 0.14 -10.60 10.07
N ASN A 146 -0.66 -11.20 9.20
CA ASN A 146 -1.69 -12.15 9.60
C ASN A 146 -1.03 -13.33 10.31
N ARG A 147 -1.48 -13.61 11.55
CA ARG A 147 -0.88 -14.64 12.42
C ARG A 147 -1.21 -16.07 11.99
N ILE A 148 -2.21 -16.25 11.12
CA ILE A 148 -2.70 -17.55 10.67
C ILE A 148 -1.91 -18.01 9.44
N ASP A 149 -1.85 -17.17 8.41
CA ASP A 149 -1.24 -17.53 7.12
C ASP A 149 0.12 -16.84 6.85
N GLY A 150 0.54 -15.91 7.72
CA GLY A 150 1.79 -15.18 7.60
C GLY A 150 1.80 -14.08 6.55
N ASN A 151 0.68 -13.87 5.83
CA ASN A 151 0.58 -12.84 4.80
C ASN A 151 0.63 -11.45 5.42
N LEU A 152 1.25 -10.50 4.71
CA LEU A 152 1.21 -9.10 5.09
C LEU A 152 -0.08 -8.45 4.54
N ILE A 153 -0.75 -7.70 5.40
CA ILE A 153 -1.80 -6.74 5.10
C ILE A 153 -1.16 -5.36 5.22
N VAL A 154 -1.51 -4.48 4.30
CA VAL A 154 -1.10 -3.08 4.35
C VAL A 154 -2.32 -2.26 4.73
N HIS A 155 -2.15 -1.45 5.76
CA HIS A 155 -3.08 -0.41 6.15
C HIS A 155 -2.51 0.92 5.64
N ASP A 156 -3.10 1.47 4.59
CA ASP A 156 -2.71 2.77 4.03
C ASP A 156 -3.42 3.91 4.75
N ARG A 157 -2.65 4.83 5.34
CA ARG A 157 -3.11 5.97 6.15
C ARG A 157 -4.31 5.64 7.05
N PRO A 158 -4.23 4.59 7.90
CA PRO A 158 -5.40 4.01 8.56
C PRO A 158 -6.14 5.00 9.46
N PHE A 159 -5.44 6.00 10.01
CA PHE A 159 -6.01 6.97 10.93
C PHE A 159 -6.29 8.32 10.26
N SER A 160 -6.84 8.30 9.05
CA SER A 160 -7.17 9.52 8.29
C SER A 160 -8.66 9.62 7.95
N VAL A 161 -9.16 10.84 7.89
CA VAL A 161 -10.58 11.17 7.59
C VAL A 161 -10.71 12.28 6.55
N GLY A 162 -11.96 12.55 6.16
CA GLY A 162 -12.37 13.63 5.26
C GLY A 162 -11.87 15.02 5.66
N LYS A 163 -11.50 15.86 4.68
CA LYS A 163 -11.23 17.30 4.93
C LYS A 163 -12.46 18.10 5.35
N GLU A 164 -13.66 17.67 4.98
CA GLU A 164 -14.86 18.49 5.15
C GLU A 164 -15.16 18.80 6.62
N ASN A 165 -15.11 17.79 7.50
CA ASN A 165 -15.37 17.96 8.94
C ASN A 165 -14.55 16.97 9.80
N PRO A 166 -13.21 17.07 9.80
CA PRO A 166 -12.34 16.06 10.41
C PRO A 166 -12.62 15.81 11.90
N LEU A 167 -12.90 16.87 12.67
CA LEU A 167 -13.25 16.74 14.09
C LEU A 167 -14.54 15.93 14.29
N LYS A 168 -15.56 16.15 13.46
CA LYS A 168 -16.84 15.44 13.53
C LYS A 168 -16.66 13.97 13.15
N ASP A 169 -15.88 13.71 12.10
CA ASP A 169 -15.62 12.36 11.61
C ASP A 169 -14.83 11.54 12.65
N PHE A 170 -13.80 12.13 13.25
CA PHE A 170 -13.08 11.51 14.36
C PHE A 170 -13.92 11.34 15.61
N ASP A 171 -14.78 12.30 15.94
CA ASP A 171 -15.73 12.14 17.05
C ASP A 171 -16.67 10.96 16.78
N GLY A 172 -17.14 10.76 15.54
CA GLY A 172 -17.89 9.57 15.14
C GLY A 172 -17.12 8.28 15.40
N LEU A 173 -15.86 8.22 14.96
CA LEU A 173 -14.99 7.04 15.07
C LEU A 173 -14.59 6.70 16.51
N ILE A 174 -14.29 7.72 17.34
CA ILE A 174 -13.63 7.56 18.64
C ILE A 174 -14.60 7.78 19.82
N SER A 175 -15.81 8.30 19.59
CA SER A 175 -16.78 8.76 20.60
C SER A 175 -16.91 7.85 21.84
N TYR A 176 -17.11 6.54 21.65
CA TYR A 176 -17.36 5.62 22.76
C TYR A 176 -16.13 5.34 23.64
N LYS A 177 -14.92 5.69 23.18
CA LYS A 177 -13.67 5.43 23.90
C LYS A 177 -12.75 6.63 24.01
N ARG A 178 -13.26 7.86 23.83
CA ARG A 178 -12.48 9.12 23.86
C ARG A 178 -11.47 9.21 25.02
N ASN A 179 -11.85 8.79 26.22
CA ASN A 179 -11.00 8.81 27.41
C ASN A 179 -9.75 7.90 27.31
N ILE A 180 -9.79 6.86 26.47
CA ILE A 180 -8.68 5.93 26.23
C ILE A 180 -7.63 6.55 25.28
N PHE A 181 -8.03 7.54 24.48
CA PHE A 181 -7.20 8.17 23.45
C PHE A 181 -6.59 9.50 23.88
N ASP A 182 -7.00 10.08 25.01
CA ASP A 182 -6.46 11.36 25.48
C ASP A 182 -6.49 12.44 24.36
N LEU A 183 -7.67 12.63 23.76
CA LEU A 183 -7.79 13.49 22.58
C LEU A 183 -7.62 14.97 22.94
N ALA A 184 -6.76 15.68 22.20
CA ALA A 184 -6.61 17.13 22.28
C ALA A 184 -6.77 17.74 20.88
N VAL A 185 -7.54 18.82 20.76
CA VAL A 185 -7.65 19.55 19.48
C VAL A 185 -6.34 20.27 19.20
N VAL A 186 -5.86 20.16 17.97
CA VAL A 186 -4.63 20.81 17.50
C VAL A 186 -4.89 21.60 16.23
N ASP A 187 -4.23 22.75 16.14
CA ASP A 187 -4.25 23.63 14.97
C ASP A 187 -2.99 23.37 14.13
N ILE A 188 -3.14 22.63 13.04
CA ILE A 188 -2.02 22.23 12.17
C ILE A 188 -1.66 23.37 11.21
N ASN A 189 -2.62 24.17 10.80
CA ASN A 189 -2.42 25.47 10.17
C ASN A 189 -3.67 26.33 10.36
N ASP A 190 -3.67 27.55 9.81
CA ASP A 190 -4.77 28.52 9.96
C ASP A 190 -6.14 27.99 9.50
N THR A 191 -6.16 26.93 8.68
CA THR A 191 -7.37 26.39 8.05
C THR A 191 -7.73 24.97 8.50
N LEU A 192 -6.85 24.27 9.23
CA LEU A 192 -7.03 22.87 9.57
C LEU A 192 -6.93 22.63 11.08
N LYS A 193 -8.08 22.26 11.67
CA LYS A 193 -8.18 21.75 13.04
C LYS A 193 -8.46 20.26 13.02
N THR A 194 -7.73 19.51 13.83
CA THR A 194 -7.93 18.07 13.98
C THR A 194 -7.59 17.64 15.41
N TYR A 195 -7.55 16.34 15.67
CA TYR A 195 -7.15 15.77 16.95
C TYR A 195 -5.68 15.34 16.95
N SER A 196 -5.08 15.46 18.14
CA SER A 196 -3.92 14.69 18.55
C SER A 196 -4.31 13.70 19.64
N THR A 197 -3.59 12.58 19.71
CA THR A 197 -3.81 11.48 20.65
C THR A 197 -2.48 10.95 21.17
N ASP A 198 -2.51 10.25 22.30
CA ASP A 198 -1.34 9.52 22.80
C ASP A 198 -1.77 8.22 23.50
N PRO A 199 -2.32 7.26 22.73
CA PRO A 199 -3.01 6.12 23.27
C PRO A 199 -2.03 5.13 23.92
N SER A 200 -2.54 4.25 24.77
CA SER A 200 -1.82 3.02 25.09
C SER A 200 -1.75 2.09 23.86
N TYR A 201 -0.87 1.10 23.87
CA TYR A 201 -0.82 0.10 22.79
C TYR A 201 -2.17 -0.61 22.57
N MET A 202 -2.92 -0.88 23.64
CA MET A 202 -4.26 -1.49 23.54
C MET A 202 -5.28 -0.53 22.92
N GLY A 203 -5.19 0.77 23.25
CA GLY A 203 -6.02 1.80 22.61
C GLY A 203 -5.72 1.92 21.12
N PHE A 204 -4.44 1.97 20.77
CA PHE A 204 -3.94 1.97 19.40
C PHE A 204 -4.47 0.77 18.59
N ARG A 205 -4.32 -0.44 19.13
CA ARG A 205 -4.80 -1.68 18.49
C ARG A 205 -6.31 -1.70 18.31
N TRP A 206 -7.05 -1.25 19.31
CA TRP A 206 -8.49 -1.15 19.18
C TRP A 206 -8.86 -0.20 18.03
N LEU A 207 -8.21 0.96 17.92
CA LEU A 207 -8.48 1.92 16.86
C LEU A 207 -8.16 1.35 15.48
N LEU A 208 -7.01 0.67 15.34
CA LEU A 208 -6.62 0.00 14.09
C LEU A 208 -7.71 -0.97 13.61
N ASN A 209 -8.25 -1.78 14.51
CA ASN A 209 -9.32 -2.72 14.21
C ASN A 209 -10.68 -2.06 13.89
N GLN A 210 -10.84 -0.74 14.06
CA GLN A 210 -12.05 -0.02 13.65
C GLN A 210 -11.92 0.63 12.29
N VAL A 211 -10.68 0.90 11.85
CA VAL A 211 -10.39 1.59 10.59
C VAL A 211 -9.90 0.63 9.49
N SER A 212 -9.65 -0.63 9.84
CA SER A 212 -9.19 -1.71 8.95
C SER A 212 -10.19 -2.09 7.85
N ASP A 213 -11.47 -1.77 8.01
CA ASP A 213 -12.50 -2.28 7.09
C ASP A 213 -12.58 -1.50 5.75
N ASP A 214 -11.97 -0.32 5.65
CA ASP A 214 -12.16 0.62 4.53
C ASP A 214 -10.90 0.84 3.63
N GLY A 215 -9.86 0.03 3.76
CA GLY A 215 -8.61 0.26 3.00
C GLY A 215 -7.53 -0.81 3.08
N ASP A 216 -7.80 -1.91 3.80
CA ASP A 216 -6.83 -2.98 3.96
C ASP A 216 -6.71 -3.81 2.69
N PHE A 217 -5.48 -4.07 2.26
CA PHE A 217 -5.25 -4.98 1.16
C PHE A 217 -4.05 -5.90 1.41
N PRO A 218 -4.12 -7.15 0.92
CA PRO A 218 -2.98 -8.03 0.93
C PRO A 218 -1.79 -7.43 0.17
N PHE A 219 -0.63 -7.44 0.81
CA PHE A 219 0.65 -6.96 0.29
C PHE A 219 1.02 -7.53 -1.10
N LYS A 220 0.60 -8.78 -1.36
CA LYS A 220 0.75 -9.46 -2.65
C LYS A 220 0.11 -8.71 -3.82
N TYR A 221 -0.94 -7.93 -3.58
CA TYR A 221 -1.64 -7.19 -4.62
C TYR A 221 -0.90 -5.90 -5.01
N LEU A 222 -0.29 -5.20 -4.06
CA LEU A 222 0.62 -4.10 -4.40
C LEU A 222 1.81 -4.58 -5.21
N TYR A 223 2.37 -5.74 -4.85
CA TYR A 223 3.46 -6.32 -5.60
C TYR A 223 3.11 -6.52 -7.08
N ALA A 224 1.94 -7.10 -7.36
CA ALA A 224 1.43 -7.26 -8.72
C ALA A 224 1.23 -5.91 -9.44
N ALA A 225 0.58 -4.96 -8.78
CA ALA A 225 0.33 -3.63 -9.33
C ALA A 225 1.62 -2.90 -9.72
N LYS A 226 2.67 -3.04 -8.90
CA LYS A 226 3.99 -2.44 -9.18
C LYS A 226 4.65 -3.02 -10.41
N LEU A 227 4.63 -4.34 -10.57
CA LEU A 227 5.21 -4.98 -11.75
C LEU A 227 4.47 -4.58 -13.02
N LEU A 228 3.14 -4.49 -12.96
CA LEU A 228 2.32 -4.09 -14.10
C LEU A 228 2.53 -2.61 -14.46
N ASN A 229 2.67 -1.71 -13.48
CA ASN A 229 3.02 -0.31 -13.72
C ASN A 229 4.46 -0.16 -14.28
N ALA A 230 5.43 -0.89 -13.73
CA ALA A 230 6.80 -0.90 -14.25
C ALA A 230 6.84 -1.39 -15.70
N PHE A 231 6.05 -2.41 -16.03
CA PHE A 231 5.89 -2.90 -17.39
C PHE A 231 5.32 -1.85 -18.34
N GLU A 232 4.23 -1.18 -17.94
CA GLU A 232 3.63 -0.09 -18.69
C GLU A 232 4.65 1.04 -18.97
N ASN A 233 5.42 1.44 -17.96
CA ASN A 233 6.45 2.47 -18.12
C ASN A 233 7.55 2.06 -19.11
N ARG A 234 7.98 0.78 -19.09
CA ARG A 234 8.93 0.26 -20.07
C ARG A 234 8.37 0.30 -21.49
N ILE A 235 7.09 -0.02 -21.68
CA ILE A 235 6.45 0.03 -23.01
C ILE A 235 6.38 1.46 -23.55
N LYS A 236 6.08 2.43 -22.68
CA LYS A 236 6.09 3.85 -23.04
C LYS A 236 7.50 4.34 -23.39
N ALA A 237 8.53 3.83 -22.70
CA ALA A 237 9.92 4.22 -22.90
C ALA A 237 10.58 3.61 -24.14
N ASP A 238 10.31 2.35 -24.48
CA ASP A 238 10.91 1.65 -25.62
C ASP A 238 9.86 0.96 -26.49
N SER A 239 9.07 1.75 -27.21
CA SER A 239 7.98 1.20 -27.99
C SER A 239 8.40 0.25 -29.13
N ASN A 240 9.67 0.27 -29.54
CA ASN A 240 10.19 -0.61 -30.58
C ASN A 240 10.37 -2.03 -30.06
N LYS A 241 10.92 -2.20 -28.85
CA LYS A 241 11.03 -3.50 -28.19
C LYS A 241 9.67 -4.18 -28.07
N TYR A 242 8.63 -3.42 -27.77
CA TYR A 242 7.29 -3.94 -27.47
C TYR A 242 6.31 -3.92 -28.65
N MET A 243 6.80 -3.73 -29.88
CA MET A 243 5.94 -3.54 -31.06
C MET A 243 4.94 -4.69 -31.26
N ASP A 244 5.38 -5.93 -31.01
CA ASP A 244 4.58 -7.16 -31.20
C ASP A 244 3.41 -7.29 -30.22
N ILE A 245 3.43 -6.55 -29.12
CA ILE A 245 2.37 -6.59 -28.10
C ILE A 245 1.67 -5.24 -27.90
N LYS A 246 2.25 -4.14 -28.39
CA LYS A 246 1.74 -2.79 -28.15
C LYS A 246 0.33 -2.59 -28.71
N GLU A 247 -0.01 -3.27 -29.81
CA GLU A 247 -1.36 -3.20 -30.40
C GLU A 247 -2.45 -3.83 -29.53
N PHE A 248 -2.08 -4.76 -28.66
CA PHE A 248 -2.96 -5.48 -27.73
C PHE A 248 -3.23 -4.70 -26.44
N LEU A 249 -2.45 -3.66 -26.18
CA LEU A 249 -2.48 -2.89 -24.94
C LEU A 249 -3.08 -1.50 -25.21
N ASN A 250 -3.91 -1.03 -24.28
CA ASN A 250 -4.37 0.35 -24.20
C ASN A 250 -3.88 0.93 -22.87
N PHE A 251 -3.09 2.00 -22.96
CA PHE A 251 -2.67 2.76 -21.80
C PHE A 251 -3.58 3.98 -21.68
#